data_AF-A0A952Y6Y3-F1
#
_entry.id   AF-A0A952Y6Y3-F1
#
_cell.length_a   1.000
_cell.length_b   1.000
_cell.length_c   1.000
_cell.angle_alpha   90.00
_cell.angle_beta   90.00
_cell.angle_gamma   90.00
#
_symmetry.space_group_name_H-M   'P 1'
#
loop_
_entity.id
_entity.type
_entity.pdbx_description
1 polymer ?
#
loop_
_entity_poly.entity_id
_entity_poly.type
_entity_poly.pdbx_seq_one_letter_code
_entity_poly.pdbx_strand_id
1 'polypeptide(L)'
;MKAGLAAALPALPCDAEGPVFAEPWQAQVFAITLALHERGVFEWAEWAQQLGEAIRDAQRAGDPDAGETYYRHWLVALERMLLRKGLAEPLSLASLRQSWQVAAERTPHGEPIRLPRSALERAGLGDAQR
;
A
#
# COMPACT_ATOMS: atom_id res chain seq x y z
N MET A 1 -3.71 -4.86 22.90
CA MET A 1 -3.01 -4.30 21.72
C MET A 1 -3.86 -3.41 20.83
N LYS A 2 -5.19 -3.63 20.69
CA LYS A 2 -6.10 -2.78 19.86
C LYS A 2 -6.12 -1.27 20.20
N ALA A 3 -5.92 -0.88 21.46
CA ALA A 3 -6.06 0.51 21.91
C ALA A 3 -4.93 1.46 21.45
N GLY A 4 -3.73 0.96 21.14
CA GLY A 4 -2.61 1.81 20.75
C GLY A 4 -2.70 2.32 19.31
N LEU A 5 -3.25 1.50 18.41
CA LEU A 5 -3.34 1.80 16.99
C LEU A 5 -4.42 2.86 16.69
N ALA A 6 -5.59 2.76 17.34
CA ALA A 6 -6.66 3.74 17.18
C ALA A 6 -6.28 5.13 17.71
N ALA A 7 -5.46 5.19 18.78
CA ALA A 7 -4.94 6.46 19.31
C ALA A 7 -3.86 7.08 18.40
N ALA A 8 -3.05 6.26 17.73
CA ALA A 8 -2.01 6.73 16.82
C ALA A 8 -2.55 7.09 15.42
N LEU A 9 -3.69 6.51 15.02
CA LEU A 9 -4.30 6.68 13.69
C LEU A 9 -5.79 7.02 13.82
N PRO A 10 -6.14 8.26 14.23
CA PRO A 10 -7.53 8.65 14.48
C PRO A 10 -8.44 8.62 13.22
N ALA A 11 -7.86 8.47 12.03
CA ALA A 11 -8.59 8.40 10.76
C ALA A 11 -8.82 6.97 10.25
N LEU A 12 -8.40 5.94 11.00
CA LEU A 12 -8.65 4.54 10.61
C LEU A 12 -10.16 4.26 10.61
N PRO A 13 -10.75 3.81 9.50
CA PRO A 13 -12.14 3.36 9.49
C PRO A 13 -12.24 2.13 10.40
N CYS A 14 -12.85 2.29 11.57
CA CYS A 14 -13.01 1.23 12.56
C CYS A 14 -14.49 1.05 12.93
N ASP A 15 -14.92 -0.19 13.10
CA ASP A 15 -16.16 -0.54 13.79
C ASP A 15 -15.86 -1.05 15.22
N ALA A 16 -16.85 -1.65 15.88
CA ALA A 16 -16.70 -2.20 17.23
C ALA A 16 -15.70 -3.37 17.31
N GLU A 17 -15.41 -4.02 16.19
CA GLU A 17 -14.57 -5.21 16.09
C GLU A 17 -13.15 -4.86 15.60
N GLY A 18 -12.95 -3.76 14.86
CA GLY A 18 -11.63 -3.29 14.44
C GLY A 18 -11.63 -2.54 13.11
N PRO A 19 -10.48 -2.52 12.40
CA PRO A 19 -10.38 -1.87 11.09
C PRO A 19 -11.35 -2.51 10.09
N VAL A 20 -12.15 -1.69 9.42
CA VAL A 20 -13.06 -2.13 8.35
C VAL A 20 -12.37 -1.96 7.01
N PHE A 21 -12.46 -2.99 6.18
CA PHE A 21 -11.92 -3.03 4.82
C PHE A 21 -13.05 -3.31 3.84
N ALA A 22 -13.26 -2.40 2.90
CA ALA A 22 -14.22 -2.58 1.80
C ALA A 22 -13.70 -3.57 0.74
N GLU A 23 -12.37 -3.65 0.59
CA GLU A 23 -11.73 -4.48 -0.43
C GLU A 23 -10.54 -5.25 0.17
N PRO A 24 -10.25 -6.48 -0.29
CA PRO A 24 -9.16 -7.30 0.25
C PRO A 24 -7.78 -6.62 0.22
N TRP A 25 -7.52 -5.77 -0.77
CA TRP A 25 -6.24 -5.06 -0.89
C TRP A 25 -6.03 -4.04 0.24
N GLN A 26 -7.10 -3.49 0.82
CA GLN A 26 -7.00 -2.52 1.92
C GLN A 26 -6.43 -3.18 3.17
N ALA A 27 -6.87 -4.41 3.47
CA ALA A 27 -6.33 -5.22 4.55
C ALA A 27 -4.84 -5.56 4.32
N GLN A 28 -4.44 -5.79 3.07
CA GLN A 28 -3.04 -6.08 2.72
C GLN A 28 -2.14 -4.86 2.95
N VAL A 29 -2.54 -3.67 2.48
CA VAL A 29 -1.78 -2.43 2.68
C VAL A 29 -1.65 -2.12 4.18
N PHE A 30 -2.72 -2.32 4.93
CA PHE A 30 -2.72 -2.21 6.38
C PHE A 30 -1.70 -3.17 7.03
N ALA A 31 -1.77 -4.45 6.70
CA ALA A 31 -0.88 -5.47 7.25
C ALA A 31 0.59 -5.20 6.93
N ILE A 32 0.91 -4.77 5.70
CA ILE A 32 2.28 -4.40 5.29
C ILE A 32 2.75 -3.20 6.10
N THR A 33 1.91 -2.18 6.27
CA THR A 33 2.23 -0.98 7.06
C THR A 33 2.57 -1.37 8.50
N LEU A 34 1.72 -2.20 9.12
CA LEU A 34 1.94 -2.66 10.50
C LEU A 34 3.23 -3.49 10.61
N ALA A 35 3.46 -4.43 9.70
CA ALA A 35 4.65 -5.27 9.71
C ALA A 35 5.95 -4.46 9.54
N LEU A 36 5.94 -3.40 8.74
CA LEU A 36 7.09 -2.51 8.58
C LEU A 36 7.34 -1.66 9.84
N HIS A 37 6.28 -1.17 10.47
CA HIS A 37 6.38 -0.48 11.76
C HIS A 37 6.93 -1.40 12.86
N GLU A 38 6.41 -2.62 12.99
CA GLU A 38 6.89 -3.60 13.97
C GLU A 38 8.36 -3.98 13.76
N ARG A 39 8.87 -3.86 12.53
CA ARG A 39 10.28 -4.06 12.18
C ARG A 39 11.13 -2.80 12.36
N GLY A 40 10.57 -1.69 12.85
CA GLY A 40 11.27 -0.44 13.11
C GLY A 40 11.69 0.32 11.84
N VAL A 41 11.04 0.05 10.70
CA VAL A 41 11.36 0.74 9.43
C VAL A 41 10.98 2.22 9.49
N PHE A 42 9.95 2.55 10.25
CA PHE A 42 9.48 3.90 10.52
C PHE A 42 8.73 3.95 11.86
N GLU A 43 8.59 5.14 12.39
CA GLU A 43 7.80 5.43 13.59
C GLU A 43 6.41 5.94 13.20
N TRP A 44 5.40 5.73 14.06
CA TRP A 44 4.03 6.22 13.79
C TRP A 44 3.94 7.74 13.54
N ALA A 45 4.81 8.54 14.16
CA ALA A 45 4.85 9.97 13.93
C ALA A 45 5.26 10.32 12.48
N GLU A 46 6.25 9.63 11.94
CA GLU A 46 6.68 9.75 10.53
C GLU A 46 5.53 9.32 9.62
N TRP A 47 4.89 8.20 9.93
CA TRP A 47 3.73 7.70 9.19
C TRP A 47 2.58 8.73 9.12
N ALA A 48 2.18 9.30 10.26
CA ALA A 48 1.11 10.27 10.32
C ALA A 48 1.40 11.53 9.49
N GLN A 49 2.66 11.99 9.48
CA GLN A 49 3.09 13.09 8.62
C GLN A 49 2.94 12.74 7.14
N GLN A 50 3.39 11.55 6.74
CA GLN A 50 3.34 11.12 5.34
C GLN A 50 1.94 10.87 4.82
N LEU A 51 1.08 10.27 5.64
CA LEU A 51 -0.33 10.10 5.32
C LEU A 51 -1.01 11.48 5.18
N GLY A 52 -0.73 12.41 6.10
CA GLY A 52 -1.27 13.76 6.01
C GLY A 52 -0.83 14.51 4.75
N GLU A 53 0.42 14.34 4.31
CA GLU A 53 0.90 14.90 3.04
C GLU A 53 0.16 14.29 1.84
N ALA A 54 -0.01 12.97 1.80
CA ALA A 54 -0.71 12.28 0.73
C ALA A 54 -2.18 12.72 0.62
N ILE A 55 -2.87 12.87 1.75
CA ILE A 55 -4.27 13.34 1.80
C ILE A 55 -4.35 14.79 1.29
N ARG A 56 -3.50 15.69 1.79
CA ARG A 56 -3.49 17.09 1.35
C ARG A 56 -3.21 17.24 -0.14
N ASP A 57 -2.29 16.45 -0.69
CA ASP A 57 -1.99 16.46 -2.12
C ASP A 57 -3.19 15.99 -2.95
N ALA A 58 -3.90 14.96 -2.49
CA ALA A 58 -5.08 14.47 -3.18
C ALA A 58 -6.26 15.45 -3.10
N GLN A 59 -6.49 16.08 -1.93
CA GLN A 59 -7.48 17.13 -1.77
C GLN A 59 -7.19 18.32 -2.72
N ARG A 60 -5.92 18.73 -2.86
CA ARG A 60 -5.52 19.76 -3.84
C ARG A 60 -5.77 19.33 -5.28
N ALA A 61 -5.71 18.03 -5.58
CA ALA A 61 -6.01 17.46 -6.88
C ALA A 61 -7.52 17.27 -7.14
N GLY A 62 -8.39 17.66 -6.20
CA GLY A 62 -9.85 17.61 -6.34
C GLY A 62 -10.51 16.35 -5.78
N ASP A 63 -9.82 15.58 -4.92
CA ASP A 63 -10.43 14.42 -4.23
C ASP A 63 -11.49 14.89 -3.21
N PRO A 64 -12.76 14.45 -3.32
CA PRO A 64 -13.85 14.88 -2.44
C PRO A 64 -13.80 14.31 -1.02
N ASP A 65 -12.77 13.54 -0.65
CA ASP A 65 -12.55 13.04 0.72
C ASP A 65 -13.74 12.23 1.27
N ALA A 66 -14.30 11.36 0.44
CA ALA A 66 -15.51 10.59 0.76
C ALA A 66 -15.23 9.27 1.53
N GLY A 67 -14.05 9.11 2.12
CA GLY A 67 -13.65 7.88 2.83
C GLY A 67 -13.31 6.69 1.91
N GLU A 68 -13.93 6.59 0.73
CA GLU A 68 -13.60 5.59 -0.30
C GLU A 68 -12.15 5.70 -0.80
N THR A 69 -11.58 6.90 -0.76
CA THR A 69 -10.22 7.20 -1.21
C THR A 69 -9.18 7.10 -0.09
N TYR A 70 -9.60 6.86 1.16
CA TYR A 70 -8.70 6.85 2.33
C TYR A 70 -7.57 5.82 2.21
N TYR A 71 -7.89 4.55 1.94
CA TYR A 71 -6.86 3.51 1.76
C TYR A 71 -6.02 3.73 0.50
N ARG A 72 -6.50 4.53 -0.46
CA ARG A 72 -5.70 4.93 -1.62
C ARG A 72 -4.64 5.95 -1.21
N HIS A 73 -4.98 6.92 -0.36
CA HIS A 73 -3.99 7.83 0.25
C HIS A 73 -2.99 7.08 1.13
N TRP A 74 -3.46 6.06 1.85
CA TRP A 74 -2.61 5.15 2.62
C TRP A 74 -1.57 4.47 1.73
N LEU A 75 -2.00 3.85 0.62
CA LEU A 75 -1.10 3.21 -0.32
C LEU A 75 -0.06 4.20 -0.88
N VAL A 76 -0.49 5.40 -1.28
CA VAL A 76 0.41 6.45 -1.78
C VAL A 76 1.44 6.87 -0.72
N ALA A 77 1.02 7.03 0.53
CA ALA A 77 1.92 7.38 1.62
C ALA A 77 2.96 6.27 1.87
N LEU A 78 2.52 5.01 1.85
CA LEU A 78 3.39 3.84 2.00
C LEU A 78 4.43 3.74 0.88
N GLU A 79 4.00 3.86 -0.38
CA GLU A 79 4.91 3.84 -1.54
C GLU A 79 5.95 4.97 -1.43
N ARG A 80 5.51 6.21 -1.17
CA ARG A 80 6.44 7.36 -1.01
C ARG A 80 7.45 7.14 0.11
N MET A 81 7.03 6.54 1.22
CA MET A 81 7.91 6.27 2.35
C MET A 81 8.94 5.18 2.02
N LEU A 82 8.52 4.09 1.38
CA LEU A 82 9.42 3.02 0.93
C LEU A 82 10.44 3.53 -0.10
N LEU A 83 10.01 4.38 -1.03
CA LEU A 83 10.89 5.01 -2.01
C LEU A 83 11.93 5.91 -1.35
N ARG A 84 11.52 6.80 -0.42
CA ARG A 84 12.47 7.69 0.28
C ARG A 84 13.48 6.95 1.14
N LYS A 85 13.11 5.80 1.70
CA LYS A 85 13.99 4.96 2.50
C LYS A 85 14.85 4.01 1.65
N GLY A 86 14.73 4.05 0.32
CA GLY A 86 15.46 3.17 -0.59
C GLY A 86 15.08 1.69 -0.48
N LEU A 87 13.92 1.40 0.12
CA LEU A 87 13.41 0.03 0.29
C LEU A 87 12.60 -0.44 -0.92
N ALA A 88 12.25 0.49 -1.80
CA ALA A 88 11.67 0.21 -3.11
C ALA A 88 12.34 1.11 -4.15
N GLU A 89 12.57 0.56 -5.34
CA GLU A 89 13.08 1.34 -6.46
C GLU A 89 11.91 1.86 -7.32
N PRO A 90 11.85 3.16 -7.67
CA PRO A 90 10.74 3.73 -8.43
C PRO A 90 10.47 3.01 -9.75
N LEU A 91 11.55 2.63 -10.44
CA LEU A 91 11.47 1.93 -11.72
C LEU A 91 10.96 0.50 -11.56
N SER A 92 11.30 -0.19 -10.47
CA SER A 92 10.81 -1.53 -10.15
C SER A 92 9.31 -1.54 -9.85
N LEU A 93 8.80 -0.57 -9.08
CA LEU A 93 7.36 -0.45 -8.81
C LEU A 93 6.57 -0.15 -10.09
N ALA A 94 7.04 0.79 -10.91
CA ALA A 94 6.40 1.14 -12.17
C ALA A 94 6.41 -0.05 -13.16
N SER A 95 7.54 -0.75 -13.27
CA SER A 95 7.68 -1.93 -14.14
C SER A 95 6.79 -3.09 -13.68
N LEU A 96 6.67 -3.31 -12.37
CA LEU A 96 5.81 -4.34 -11.82
C LEU A 96 4.33 -4.04 -12.07
N ARG A 97 3.89 -2.79 -11.85
CA ARG A 97 2.53 -2.32 -12.16
C ARG A 97 2.21 -2.53 -13.65
N GLN A 98 3.12 -2.14 -14.54
CA GLN A 98 2.95 -2.34 -15.98
C GLN A 98 2.88 -3.82 -16.33
N SER A 99 3.72 -4.66 -15.73
CA SER A 99 3.73 -6.11 -15.98
C SER A 99 2.41 -6.75 -15.54
N TRP A 100 1.83 -6.31 -14.42
CA TRP A 100 0.52 -6.76 -13.96
C TRP A 100 -0.60 -6.33 -14.90
N GLN A 101 -0.58 -5.08 -15.37
CA GLN A 101 -1.58 -4.58 -16.31
C GLN A 101 -1.55 -5.37 -17.63
N VAL A 102 -0.36 -5.58 -18.20
CA VAL A 102 -0.19 -6.39 -19.42
C VAL A 102 -0.62 -7.85 -19.20
N ALA A 103 -0.33 -8.43 -18.03
CA ALA A 103 -0.76 -9.79 -17.72
C ALA A 103 -2.29 -9.87 -17.59
N ALA A 104 -2.93 -8.91 -16.94
CA ALA A 104 -4.38 -8.85 -16.81
C ALA A 104 -5.08 -8.71 -18.16
N GLU A 105 -4.59 -7.81 -19.03
CA GLU A 105 -5.14 -7.58 -20.38
C GLU A 105 -5.04 -8.83 -21.27
N ARG A 106 -4.03 -9.68 -21.05
CA ARG A 106 -3.78 -10.90 -21.84
C ARG A 106 -4.41 -12.16 -21.26
N THR A 107 -4.90 -12.11 -20.03
CA THR A 107 -5.48 -13.28 -19.36
C THR A 107 -6.99 -13.32 -19.67
N PRO A 108 -7.49 -14.37 -20.35
CA PRO A 108 -8.92 -14.54 -20.53
C PRO A 108 -9.68 -14.51 -19.20
N HIS A 109 -10.90 -13.98 -19.20
CA HIS A 109 -11.72 -13.92 -18.00
C HIS A 109 -11.94 -15.33 -17.42
N GLY A 110 -11.71 -15.48 -16.11
CA GLY A 110 -11.83 -16.76 -15.41
C GLY A 110 -10.50 -17.51 -15.24
N GLU A 111 -9.42 -17.07 -15.88
CA GLU A 111 -8.09 -17.64 -15.68
C GLU A 111 -7.24 -16.83 -14.67
N PRO A 112 -6.33 -17.48 -13.91
CA PRO A 112 -5.46 -16.78 -12.98
C PRO A 112 -4.43 -15.92 -13.72
N ILE A 113 -4.35 -14.63 -13.36
CA ILE A 113 -3.32 -13.73 -13.89
C ILE A 113 -1.96 -14.13 -13.31
N ARG A 114 -1.00 -14.44 -14.17
CA ARG A 114 0.37 -14.79 -13.77
C ARG A 114 1.36 -13.80 -14.34
N LEU A 115 2.25 -13.29 -13.49
CA LEU A 115 3.40 -12.53 -13.94
C LEU A 115 4.50 -13.45 -14.48
N PRO A 116 5.19 -13.06 -15.56
CA PRO A 116 6.38 -13.77 -16.01
C PRO A 116 7.51 -13.62 -14.97
N ARG A 117 8.30 -14.68 -14.78
CA ARG A 117 9.43 -14.69 -13.84
C ARG A 117 10.38 -13.51 -14.05
N SER A 118 10.64 -13.13 -15.30
CA SER A 118 11.50 -11.98 -15.62
C SER A 118 10.96 -10.64 -15.10
N ALA A 119 9.63 -10.49 -14.95
CA ALA A 119 9.04 -9.30 -14.34
C ALA A 119 9.23 -9.28 -12.82
N LEU A 120 9.15 -10.45 -12.17
CA LEU A 120 9.43 -10.59 -10.74
C LEU A 120 10.91 -10.31 -10.43
N GLU A 121 11.81 -10.83 -11.26
CA GLU A 121 13.26 -10.60 -11.13
C GLU A 121 13.63 -9.12 -11.28
N ARG A 122 13.08 -8.41 -12.27
CA ARG A 122 13.27 -6.95 -12.42
C ARG A 122 12.71 -6.14 -11.24
N ALA A 123 11.74 -6.69 -10.53
CA ALA A 123 11.19 -6.08 -9.32
C ALA A 123 11.97 -6.45 -8.05
N GLY A 124 13.06 -7.23 -8.15
CA GLY A 124 13.82 -7.71 -7.00
C GLY A 124 13.11 -8.81 -6.20
N LEU A 125 12.04 -9.40 -6.74
CA LEU A 125 11.21 -10.44 -6.11
C LEU A 125 11.55 -11.86 -6.62
N GLY A 126 12.72 -12.04 -7.23
CA GLY A 126 13.11 -13.27 -7.93
C GLY A 126 13.35 -14.49 -7.02
N ASP A 127 13.72 -14.29 -5.76
CA ASP A 127 14.08 -15.38 -4.83
C ASP A 127 13.44 -15.18 -3.45
N ALA A 128 12.27 -15.77 -3.24
CA ALA A 128 11.63 -15.91 -1.92
C ALA A 128 11.18 -17.36 -1.63
N GLN A 129 11.90 -18.35 -2.17
CA GLN A 129 11.66 -19.77 -1.87
C GLN A 129 12.98 -20.51 -1.68
N ARG A 130 13.47 -20.50 -0.44
CA ARG A 130 14.35 -21.54 0.11
C ARG A 130 13.80 -22.00 1.44
#